data_AF-A0A5P8AS72-F1
#
_entry.id   AF-A0A5P8AS72-F1
#
_cell.length_a   1.000
_cell.length_b   1.000
_cell.length_c   1.000
_cell.angle_alpha   90.00
_cell.angle_beta   90.00
_cell.angle_gamma   90.00
#
_symmetry.space_group_name_H-M   'P 1'
#
loop_
_entity.id
_entity.type
_entity.pdbx_description
1 polymer ?
#
loop_
_entity_poly.entity_id
_entity_poly.type
_entity_poly.pdbx_seq_one_letter_code
_entity_poly.pdbx_strand_id
1 'polypeptide(L)' 'DTVEGTKTSLEKIVADMKNEVNPNAEATDTAVKKLVSETLSKIIEGAKTASEAIGDASDPIGNVAVAAAG' A
#
# COMPACT_ATOMS: atom_id res chain seq x y z
N ASP A 1 6.60 7.71 4.30
CA ASP A 1 6.01 7.12 3.08
C ASP A 1 5.04 6.01 3.40
N THR A 2 3.99 5.88 2.59
CA THR A 2 3.04 4.78 2.61
C THR A 2 3.17 3.96 1.34
N VAL A 3 2.65 2.74 1.36
CA VAL A 3 2.62 1.88 0.15
C VAL A 3 1.80 2.54 -0.97
N GLU A 4 0.76 3.30 -0.63
CA GLU A 4 -0.01 4.10 -1.58
C GLU A 4 0.83 5.20 -2.22
N GLY A 5 1.63 5.93 -1.44
CA GLY A 5 2.56 6.95 -1.96
C GLY A 5 3.62 6.35 -2.90
N THR A 6 4.16 5.18 -2.56
CA THR A 6 5.10 4.45 -3.44
C THR A 6 4.44 4.03 -4.75
N LYS A 7 3.21 3.51 -4.71
CA LYS A 7 2.44 3.16 -5.92
C LYS A 7 2.31 4.37 -6.85
N THR A 8 1.82 5.49 -6.33
CA THR A 8 1.64 6.72 -7.12
C THR A 8 2.96 7.23 -7.69
N SER A 9 4.03 7.15 -6.92
CA SER A 9 5.36 7.59 -7.37
C SER A 9 5.90 6.73 -8.51
N LEU A 10 5.72 5.40 -8.46
CA LEU A 10 6.12 4.50 -9.53
C LEU A 10 5.31 4.72 -10.81
N GLU A 11 4.00 4.91 -10.71
CA GLU A 11 3.13 5.24 -11.84
C GLU A 11 3.54 6.57 -12.49
N LYS A 12 3.91 7.57 -11.67
CA LYS A 12 4.43 8.85 -12.16
C LYS A 12 5.77 8.69 -12.89
N ILE A 13 6.71 7.93 -12.33
CA ILE A 13 8.01 7.67 -12.98
C ILE A 13 7.79 7.08 -14.38
N VAL A 14 6.88 6.11 -14.52
CA VAL A 14 6.57 5.53 -15.83
C VAL A 14 5.95 6.56 -16.78
N ALA A 15 5.04 7.41 -16.29
CA ALA A 15 4.45 8.47 -17.11
C ALA A 15 5.52 9.45 -17.60
N ASP A 16 6.44 9.86 -16.73
CA ASP A 16 7.56 10.74 -17.05
C ASP A 16 8.50 10.07 -18.08
N MET A 17 8.82 8.78 -17.90
CA MET A 17 9.61 8.01 -18.88
C MET A 17 8.96 7.97 -20.27
N LYS A 18 7.63 7.84 -20.34
CA LYS A 18 6.90 7.86 -21.62
C LYS A 18 6.96 9.25 -22.28
N ASN A 19 6.82 10.30 -21.49
CA ASN A 19 6.92 11.69 -21.96
C ASN A 19 8.32 12.00 -22.50
N GLU A 20 9.36 11.43 -21.89
CA GLU A 20 10.75 11.59 -22.32
C GLU A 20 11.16 10.67 -23.48
N VAL A 21 10.22 9.89 -24.05
CA VAL A 21 10.48 8.93 -25.13
C VAL A 21 11.58 7.92 -24.73
N ASN A 22 11.57 7.51 -23.47
CA ASN A 22 12.53 6.54 -22.96
C ASN A 22 12.30 5.18 -23.63
N PRO A 23 13.31 4.57 -24.27
CA PRO A 23 13.15 3.30 -24.99
C PRO A 23 12.77 2.12 -24.08
N ASN A 24 12.97 2.26 -22.76
CA ASN A 24 12.60 1.25 -21.77
C ASN A 24 11.20 1.47 -21.17
N ALA A 25 10.49 2.55 -21.51
CA ALA A 25 9.26 2.95 -20.84
C ALA A 25 8.18 1.86 -20.86
N GLU A 26 8.02 1.14 -21.97
CA GLU A 26 7.02 0.06 -22.09
C GLU A 26 7.36 -1.18 -21.24
N ALA A 27 8.63 -1.57 -21.21
CA ALA A 27 9.09 -2.68 -20.37
C ALA A 27 8.94 -2.33 -18.88
N THR A 28 9.30 -1.10 -18.49
CA THR A 28 9.12 -0.60 -17.13
C THR A 28 7.65 -0.47 -16.77
N ASP A 29 6.79 0.04 -17.66
CA ASP A 29 5.33 0.13 -17.45
C ASP A 29 4.73 -1.25 -17.15
N THR A 30 5.12 -2.27 -17.92
CA THR A 30 4.67 -3.65 -17.70
C THR A 30 5.09 -4.18 -16.34
N ALA A 31 6.35 -3.98 -15.96
CA ALA A 31 6.88 -4.43 -14.67
C ALA A 31 6.21 -3.69 -13.50
N VAL A 32 6.04 -2.37 -13.62
CA VAL A 32 5.39 -1.54 -12.59
C VAL A 32 3.93 -1.91 -12.45
N LYS A 33 3.18 -2.05 -13.55
CA LYS A 33 1.78 -2.49 -13.51
C LYS A 33 1.63 -3.84 -12.81
N LYS A 34 2.54 -4.80 -13.08
CA LYS A 34 2.55 -6.10 -12.43
C LYS A 34 2.83 -5.98 -10.92
N LEU A 35 3.84 -5.21 -10.52
CA LEU A 35 4.16 -4.96 -9.12
C LEU A 35 2.97 -4.30 -8.38
N VAL A 36 2.35 -3.31 -9.00
CA VAL A 36 1.20 -2.59 -8.46
C VAL A 36 0.01 -3.53 -8.29
N SER A 37 -0.38 -4.27 -9.33
CA SER A 37 -1.57 -5.12 -9.30
C SER A 37 -1.39 -6.35 -8.43
N GLU A 38 -0.24 -7.03 -8.49
CA GLU A 38 -0.05 -8.30 -7.80
C GLU A 38 0.39 -8.14 -6.35
N THR A 39 1.00 -7.01 -5.98
CA THR A 39 1.63 -6.81 -4.67
C THR A 39 1.11 -5.56 -3.97
N LEU A 40 1.35 -4.36 -4.52
CA LEU A 40 1.08 -3.12 -3.77
C LEU A 40 -0.41 -2.93 -3.49
N SER A 41 -1.28 -3.20 -4.46
CA SER A 41 -2.74 -3.13 -4.28
C SER A 41 -3.22 -4.09 -3.19
N LYS A 42 -2.70 -5.32 -3.15
CA LYS A 42 -3.06 -6.31 -2.11
C LYS A 42 -2.60 -5.89 -0.71
N ILE A 43 -1.43 -5.28 -0.60
CA ILE A 43 -0.94 -4.75 0.68
C ILE A 43 -1.82 -3.59 1.14
N ILE A 44 -2.19 -2.69 0.22
CA ILE A 44 -3.07 -1.56 0.53
C ILE A 44 -4.45 -2.05 0.98
N GLU A 45 -5.01 -3.05 0.29
CA GLU A 45 -6.28 -3.68 0.67
C GLU A 45 -6.18 -4.35 2.05
N GLY A 46 -5.15 -5.18 2.28
CA GLY A 46 -4.94 -5.83 3.57
C GLY A 46 -4.76 -4.83 4.72
N ALA A 47 -4.05 -3.73 4.48
CA ALA A 47 -3.88 -2.65 5.47
C ALA A 47 -5.22 -1.95 5.77
N LYS A 48 -6.06 -1.71 4.76
CA LYS A 48 -7.41 -1.15 4.96
C LYS A 48 -8.29 -2.11 5.77
N THR A 49 -8.32 -3.39 5.41
CA THR A 49 -9.07 -4.41 6.15
C THR A 49 -8.63 -4.51 7.61
N ALA A 50 -7.32 -4.47 7.88
CA ALA A 50 -6.81 -4.47 9.24
C ALA A 50 -7.22 -3.18 9.99
N SER A 51 -7.13 -2.02 9.35
CA SER A 51 -7.55 -0.75 9.94
C SER A 51 -9.04 -0.71 10.25
N GLU A 52 -9.88 -1.27 9.37
CA GLU A 52 -11.33 -1.39 9.58
C GLU A 52 -11.65 -2.33 10.73
N ALA A 53 -10.92 -3.45 10.86
CA ALA A 53 -11.09 -4.40 11.96
C ALA A 53 -10.64 -3.83 13.32
N ILE A 54 -9.63 -2.96 13.33
CA ILE A 54 -9.17 -2.25 14.54
C ILE A 54 -10.16 -1.14 14.92
N GLY A 55 -10.77 -0.47 13.94
CA GLY A 55 -11.71 0.61 14.19
C GLY A 55 -11.06 1.81 14.90
N ASP A 56 -11.69 2.29 15.96
CA ASP A 56 -11.23 3.38 16.83
C ASP A 56 -10.61 2.89 18.15
N ALA A 57 -10.27 1.60 18.23
CA ALA A 57 -9.68 1.00 19.42
C ALA A 57 -8.44 1.79 19.87
N SER A 58 -8.53 2.33 21.07
CA SER A 58 -7.48 3.13 21.71
C SER A 58 -6.97 2.51 23.01
N ASP A 59 -7.58 1.41 23.44
CA ASP A 59 -7.16 0.66 24.61
C ASP A 59 -5.74 0.07 24.42
N PRO A 60 -4.93 0.01 25.48
CA PRO A 60 -3.64 -0.66 25.41
C PRO A 60 -3.78 -2.14 24.99
N ILE A 61 -2.91 -2.59 24.09
CA ILE A 61 -2.83 -4.01 23.73
C ILE A 61 -2.44 -4.81 24.98
N GLY A 62 -3.28 -5.77 25.35
CA GLY A 62 -3.04 -6.62 26.53
C GLY A 62 -3.42 -5.96 27.86
N ASN A 63 -4.42 -5.07 27.86
CA ASN A 63 -4.94 -4.47 29.09
C ASN A 63 -5.49 -5.53 30.08
N VAL A 64 -4.67 -5.90 31.08
CA VAL A 64 -5.02 -6.87 32.12
C VAL A 64 -6.05 -6.37 33.14
N ALA A 65 -6.30 -5.05 33.21
CA ALA A 65 -7.30 -4.49 34.11
C ALA A 65 -8.74 -4.78 33.62
N VAL A 66 -8.93 -4.90 32.30
CA VAL A 66 -10.20 -5.36 31.71
C VAL A 66 -10.40 -6.86 31.91
N ALA A 67 -9.33 -7.66 31.81
CA ALA A 67 -9.39 -9.12 31.99
C ALA A 67 -9.63 -9.57 33.44
N ALA A 68 -9.49 -8.68 34.43
CA ALA A 68 -9.72 -8.97 35.85
C ALA A 68 -11.16 -8.67 36.33
N ALA A 69 -12.04 -8.19 35.44
CA ALA A 69 -13.44 -7.91 35.74
C ALA A 69 -14.36 -9.02 35.20
N GLY A 70 -14.37 -10.19 35.86
CA GLY A 70 -15.36 -11.26 35.65
C GLY A 70 -14.80 -12.56 35.09
#